data_AF-A0A844M9G4-F1
#
_entry.id   AF-A0A844M9G4-F1
#
_cell.length_a   1.000
_cell.length_b   1.000
_cell.length_c   1.000
_cell.angle_alpha   90.00
_cell.angle_beta   90.00
_cell.angle_gamma   90.00
#
_symmetry.space_group_name_H-M   'P 1'
#
loop_
_entity.id
_entity.type
_entity.pdbx_description
1 polymer ?
#
loop_
_entity_poly.entity_id
_entity_poly.type
_entity_poly.pdbx_seq_one_letter_code
_entity_poly.pdbx_strand_id
1 'polypeptide(L)'
;MKISTQTENCSYDTQYLIEESADSVIYINLAFEKIVSVQSKKAYKEQICNLIQKELSKFKWIISGSVNIDFTWYLHAVERQETDKVGDIDNITKPILDSLIGPSGVIIDDAQIKALYTYWLSRNELIEDN
;
A
#
# COMPACT_ATOMS: atom_id res chain seq x y z
N MET A 1 6.08 9.30 9.75
CA MET A 1 5.71 8.27 8.75
C MET A 1 6.97 7.81 8.02
N LYS A 2 7.21 6.51 7.96
CA LYS A 2 8.34 5.92 7.23
C LYS A 2 7.80 5.05 6.11
N ILE A 3 8.42 5.12 4.94
CA ILE A 3 8.11 4.30 3.77
C ILE A 3 9.40 3.64 3.29
N SER A 4 9.32 2.36 2.95
CA SER A 4 10.44 1.65 2.33
C SER A 4 9.92 0.69 1.28
N THR A 5 10.57 0.69 0.12
CA THR A 5 10.20 -0.13 -1.03
C THR A 5 11.26 -1.20 -1.26
N GLN A 6 10.83 -2.44 -1.48
CA GLN A 6 11.68 -3.56 -1.86
C GLN A 6 11.11 -4.19 -3.14
N THR A 7 11.95 -4.79 -3.96
CA THR A 7 11.55 -5.39 -5.23
C THR A 7 12.11 -6.79 -5.37
N GLU A 8 11.36 -7.68 -6.01
CA GLU A 8 11.78 -9.04 -6.34
C GLU A 8 11.59 -9.27 -7.83
N ASN A 9 12.64 -9.79 -8.48
CA ASN A 9 12.76 -9.92 -9.93
C ASN A 9 12.50 -8.63 -10.74
N CYS A 10 12.45 -7.45 -10.12
CA CYS A 10 12.36 -6.16 -10.81
C CYS A 10 13.19 -5.08 -10.11
N SER A 11 13.35 -3.94 -10.74
CA SER A 11 14.06 -2.78 -10.20
C SER A 11 13.34 -1.48 -10.56
N TYR A 12 13.84 -0.33 -10.09
CA TYR A 12 13.30 0.97 -10.49
C TYR A 12 13.47 1.24 -11.99
N ASP A 13 14.52 0.73 -12.61
CA ASP A 13 14.84 0.98 -14.01
C ASP A 13 14.26 -0.08 -14.95
N THR A 14 14.12 -1.32 -14.48
CA THR A 14 13.72 -2.47 -15.29
C THR A 14 12.55 -3.23 -14.69
N GLN A 15 11.57 -3.56 -15.53
CA GLN A 15 10.38 -4.31 -15.14
C GLN A 15 10.67 -5.78 -14.80
N TYR A 16 11.75 -6.37 -15.34
CA TYR A 16 12.26 -7.67 -14.96
C TYR A 16 13.80 -7.64 -14.85
N LEU A 17 14.38 -8.47 -13.99
CA LEU A 17 15.81 -8.75 -13.92
C LEU A 17 16.14 -10.09 -14.60
N ILE A 18 15.23 -11.06 -14.49
CA ILE A 18 15.29 -12.37 -15.12
C ILE A 18 14.01 -12.51 -15.96
N GLU A 19 14.15 -12.45 -17.28
CA GLU A 19 13.02 -12.51 -18.22
C GLU A 19 12.30 -13.88 -18.19
N GLU A 20 13.04 -14.94 -17.86
CA GLU A 20 12.54 -16.31 -17.78
C GLU A 20 11.78 -16.59 -16.47
N SER A 21 11.89 -15.69 -15.48
CA SER A 21 11.14 -15.80 -14.22
C SER A 21 9.76 -15.19 -14.40
N ALA A 22 8.75 -15.89 -13.89
CA ALA A 22 7.36 -15.65 -14.26
C ALA A 22 6.68 -14.48 -13.54
N ASP A 23 7.35 -13.83 -12.58
CA ASP A 23 6.77 -12.87 -11.67
C ASP A 23 7.68 -11.67 -11.38
N SER A 24 7.08 -10.54 -11.02
CA SER A 24 7.77 -9.34 -10.53
C SER A 24 6.98 -8.80 -9.37
N VAL A 25 7.63 -8.56 -8.24
CA VAL A 25 6.96 -8.19 -6.99
C VAL A 25 7.51 -6.88 -6.46
N ILE A 26 6.61 -5.99 -6.06
CA ILE A 26 6.94 -4.73 -5.39
C ILE A 26 6.35 -4.78 -3.98
N TYR A 27 7.21 -4.69 -2.97
CA TYR A 27 6.81 -4.60 -1.58
C TYR A 27 6.90 -3.14 -1.12
N ILE A 28 5.79 -2.59 -0.62
CA ILE A 28 5.74 -1.24 -0.04
C ILE A 28 5.43 -1.39 1.44
N ASN A 29 6.42 -1.11 2.28
CA ASN A 29 6.25 -1.13 3.73
C ASN A 29 5.99 0.29 4.23
N LEU A 30 4.86 0.47 4.90
CA LEU A 30 4.41 1.75 5.45
C LEU A 30 4.33 1.66 6.97
N ALA A 31 5.01 2.58 7.65
CA ALA A 31 4.88 2.75 9.09
C ALA A 31 4.31 4.14 9.41
N PHE A 32 3.14 4.16 10.01
CA PHE A 32 2.42 5.36 10.44
C PHE A 32 2.00 5.21 11.90
N GLU A 33 1.99 6.32 12.63
CA GLU A 33 1.50 6.40 14.01
C GLU A 33 -0.02 6.41 14.06
N LYS A 34 -0.68 6.83 12.97
CA LYS A 34 -2.14 6.88 12.88
C LYS A 34 -2.60 6.41 11.51
N ILE A 35 -3.64 5.60 11.53
CA ILE A 35 -4.19 4.97 10.33
C ILE A 35 -5.09 5.95 9.59
N VAL A 36 -4.85 6.07 8.29
CA VAL A 36 -5.65 6.93 7.42
C VAL A 36 -6.74 6.11 6.78
N SER A 37 -7.97 6.40 7.17
CA SER A 37 -9.17 5.86 6.57
C SER A 37 -9.80 6.82 5.53
N VAL A 38 -10.77 6.36 4.73
CA VAL A 38 -11.53 7.21 3.79
C VAL A 38 -12.17 8.41 4.51
N GLN A 39 -12.60 8.21 5.77
CA GLN A 39 -13.20 9.25 6.62
C GLN A 39 -12.20 10.25 7.19
N SER A 40 -10.90 10.02 7.00
CA SER A 40 -9.87 10.95 7.45
C SER A 40 -9.93 12.28 6.69
N LYS A 41 -9.43 13.34 7.31
CA LYS A 41 -9.36 14.67 6.67
C LYS A 41 -8.60 14.56 5.36
N LYS A 42 -9.05 15.29 4.35
CA LYS A 42 -8.46 15.30 3.00
C LYS A 42 -6.94 15.47 3.01
N ALA A 43 -6.45 16.38 3.86
CA ALA A 43 -5.02 16.65 4.01
C ALA A 43 -4.19 15.40 4.38
N TYR A 44 -4.70 14.52 5.26
CA TYR A 44 -3.98 13.29 5.63
C TYR A 44 -3.98 12.26 4.50
N LYS A 45 -5.10 12.15 3.77
CA LYS A 45 -5.19 11.27 2.59
C LYS A 45 -4.23 11.72 1.49
N GLU A 46 -4.17 13.02 1.22
CA GLU A 46 -3.23 13.61 0.27
C GLU A 46 -1.78 13.42 0.71
N GLN A 47 -1.47 13.57 2.00
CA GLN A 47 -0.13 13.33 2.53
C GLN A 47 0.35 11.89 2.28
N ILE A 48 -0.49 10.89 2.60
CA ILE A 48 -0.16 9.48 2.36
C ILE A 48 -0.04 9.19 0.86
N CYS A 49 -1.00 9.67 0.08
CA CYS A 49 -0.99 9.48 -1.37
C CYS A 49 0.30 10.05 -1.99
N ASN A 50 0.66 11.29 -1.64
CA ASN A 50 1.88 11.93 -2.12
C ASN A 50 3.15 11.19 -1.67
N LEU A 51 3.17 10.61 -0.46
CA LEU A 51 4.31 9.85 0.03
C LEU A 51 4.50 8.54 -0.76
N ILE A 52 3.41 7.81 -1.01
CA ILE A 52 3.45 6.57 -1.79
C ILE A 52 3.82 6.88 -3.23
N GLN A 53 3.15 7.86 -3.85
CA GLN A 53 3.43 8.29 -5.21
C GLN A 53 4.86 8.80 -5.39
N LYS A 54 5.45 9.45 -4.39
CA LYS A 54 6.86 9.86 -4.45
C LYS A 54 7.80 8.66 -4.51
N GLU A 55 7.51 7.58 -3.79
CA GLU A 55 8.30 6.34 -3.89
C GLU A 55 8.04 5.60 -5.21
N LEU A 56 6.78 5.54 -5.65
CA LEU A 56 6.41 4.89 -6.90
C LEU A 56 6.91 5.63 -8.15
N SER A 57 7.02 6.97 -8.10
CA SER A 57 7.58 7.77 -9.20
C SER A 57 9.05 7.48 -9.50
N LYS A 58 9.74 6.74 -8.63
CA LYS A 58 11.12 6.29 -8.89
C LYS A 58 11.17 5.20 -9.95
N PHE A 59 10.08 4.45 -10.13
CA PHE A 59 9.98 3.47 -11.19
C PHE A 59 9.86 4.18 -12.55
N LYS A 60 10.72 3.80 -13.50
CA LYS A 60 10.76 4.35 -14.86
C LYS A 60 9.81 3.63 -15.82
N TRP A 61 8.98 2.75 -15.29
CA TRP A 61 8.06 1.89 -16.00
C TRP A 61 6.76 1.78 -15.21
N ILE A 62 5.71 1.32 -15.89
CA ILE A 62 4.37 1.13 -15.33
C ILE A 62 3.90 -0.28 -15.63
N ILE A 63 3.03 -0.82 -14.78
CA ILE A 63 2.44 -2.14 -14.98
C ILE A 63 1.22 -1.98 -15.89
N SER A 64 1.30 -2.56 -17.10
CA SER A 64 0.18 -2.62 -18.05
C SER A 64 -0.61 -3.93 -17.99
N GLY A 65 -0.05 -4.97 -17.38
CA GLY A 65 -0.69 -6.27 -17.19
C GLY A 65 -1.64 -6.31 -16.00
N SER A 66 -2.28 -7.46 -15.80
CA SER A 66 -3.07 -7.72 -14.60
C SER A 66 -2.18 -7.88 -13.37
N VAL A 67 -2.65 -7.42 -12.22
CA VAL A 67 -1.94 -7.48 -10.94
C VAL A 67 -2.77 -8.16 -9.87
N ASN A 68 -2.07 -8.78 -8.92
CA ASN A 68 -2.64 -9.15 -7.64
C ASN A 68 -2.07 -8.19 -6.58
N ILE A 69 -2.89 -7.76 -5.64
CA ILE A 69 -2.48 -6.84 -4.59
C ILE A 69 -2.76 -7.49 -3.24
N ASP A 70 -1.72 -7.59 -2.42
CA ASP A 70 -1.77 -8.13 -1.07
C ASP A 70 -1.51 -7.01 -0.05
N PHE A 71 -2.54 -6.65 0.71
CA PHE A 71 -2.43 -5.75 1.85
C PHE A 71 -2.32 -6.55 3.15
N THR A 72 -1.25 -6.33 3.89
CA THR A 72 -1.09 -6.89 5.24
C THR A 72 -1.03 -5.75 6.24
N TRP A 73 -2.08 -5.61 7.06
CA TRP A 73 -2.13 -4.62 8.12
C TRP A 73 -1.68 -5.23 9.44
N TYR A 74 -0.77 -4.53 10.11
CA TYR A 74 -0.31 -4.89 11.44
C TYR A 74 -0.97 -3.96 12.46
N LEU A 75 -2.04 -4.44 13.08
CA LEU A 75 -2.87 -3.65 14.00
C LEU A 75 -2.87 -4.24 15.41
N HIS A 76 -2.98 -3.37 16.42
CA HIS A 76 -3.24 -3.82 17.77
C HIS A 76 -4.73 -4.19 17.92
N ALA A 77 -5.02 -5.21 18.75
CA ALA A 77 -6.38 -5.70 18.93
C ALA A 77 -7.33 -4.67 19.55
N VAL A 78 -6.78 -3.74 20.37
CA VAL A 78 -7.53 -2.66 21.03
C VAL A 78 -7.95 -1.59 20.03
N GLU A 79 -7.04 -1.09 19.19
CA GLU A 79 -7.39 -0.11 18.14
C GLU A 79 -8.47 -0.63 17.18
N ARG A 80 -8.45 -1.95 16.92
CA ARG A 80 -9.49 -2.63 16.14
C ARG A 80 -10.87 -2.57 16.81
N GLN A 81 -10.95 -2.78 18.13
CA GLN A 81 -12.22 -2.82 18.86
C GLN A 81 -12.74 -1.44 19.24
N GLU A 82 -11.86 -0.49 19.52
CA GLU A 82 -12.23 0.82 20.06
C GLU A 82 -12.47 1.87 18.98
N THR A 83 -11.99 1.65 17.75
CA THR A 83 -12.15 2.59 16.64
C THR A 83 -12.95 1.98 15.49
N ASP A 84 -14.25 2.29 15.43
CA ASP A 84 -15.15 1.94 14.29
C ASP A 84 -14.56 2.36 12.93
N LYS A 85 -13.70 3.39 12.90
CA LYS A 85 -13.07 3.91 11.69
C LYS A 85 -11.92 3.06 11.16
N VAL A 86 -11.26 2.30 12.04
CA VAL A 86 -10.11 1.42 11.74
C VAL A 86 -10.55 -0.03 11.65
N GLY A 87 -11.60 -0.39 12.39
CA GLY A 87 -12.25 -1.70 12.32
C GLY A 87 -12.89 -2.02 10.97
N ASP A 88 -12.93 -1.08 10.03
CA ASP A 88 -13.40 -1.32 8.65
C ASP A 88 -12.20 -1.42 7.70
N ILE A 89 -11.93 -2.62 7.20
CA ILE A 89 -10.70 -2.94 6.46
C ILE A 89 -10.68 -2.27 5.08
N ASP A 90 -11.84 -2.13 4.46
CA ASP A 90 -11.97 -1.46 3.15
C ASP A 90 -11.72 0.05 3.28
N ASN A 91 -12.11 0.66 4.40
CA ASN A 91 -12.00 2.06 4.71
C ASN A 91 -10.53 2.49 4.88
N ILE A 92 -9.67 1.59 5.36
CA ILE A 92 -8.23 1.83 5.46
C ILE A 92 -7.47 1.38 4.21
N THR A 93 -7.99 0.39 3.47
CA THR A 93 -7.37 -0.12 2.24
C THR A 93 -7.53 0.83 1.06
N LYS A 94 -8.72 1.41 0.88
CA LYS A 94 -9.05 2.22 -0.30
C LYS A 94 -8.12 3.42 -0.53
N PRO A 95 -7.78 4.25 0.48
CA PRO A 95 -6.86 5.37 0.27
C PRO A 95 -5.47 4.95 -0.18
N ILE A 96 -4.99 3.78 0.25
CA ILE A 96 -3.70 3.23 -0.18
C ILE A 96 -3.81 2.70 -1.60
N LEU A 97 -4.87 1.95 -1.91
CA LEU A 97 -5.12 1.43 -3.26
C LEU A 97 -5.17 2.55 -4.30
N ASP A 98 -5.92 3.62 -4.01
CA ASP A 98 -6.06 4.78 -4.89
C ASP A 98 -4.69 5.44 -5.18
N SER A 99 -3.73 5.36 -4.24
CA SER A 99 -2.39 5.92 -4.43
C SER A 99 -1.47 5.10 -5.34
N LEU A 100 -1.79 3.82 -5.57
CA LEU A 100 -1.05 2.93 -6.47
C LEU A 100 -1.43 3.15 -7.94
N ILE A 101 -2.58 3.78 -8.18
CA ILE A 101 -3.22 3.92 -9.49
C ILE A 101 -3.00 5.33 -10.06
N GLY A 102 -2.80 5.42 -11.37
CA GLY A 102 -2.76 6.68 -12.11
C GLY A 102 -1.34 7.20 -12.39
N PRO A 103 -1.20 8.48 -12.81
CA PRO A 103 0.03 9.00 -13.43
C PRO A 103 1.29 8.99 -12.55
N SER A 104 1.11 9.03 -11.23
CA SER A 104 2.20 8.96 -10.25
C SER A 104 2.19 7.64 -9.47
N GLY A 105 1.33 6.71 -9.85
CA GLY A 105 1.28 5.34 -9.37
C GLY A 105 2.08 4.41 -10.28
N VAL A 106 2.01 3.12 -9.99
CA VAL A 106 2.67 2.06 -10.80
C VAL A 106 1.66 1.25 -11.62
N ILE A 107 0.36 1.41 -11.35
CA ILE A 107 -0.75 0.77 -12.05
C ILE A 107 -1.53 1.84 -12.84
N ILE A 108 -2.01 1.50 -14.03
CA ILE A 108 -2.75 2.43 -14.89
C ILE A 108 -4.19 2.60 -14.39
N ASP A 109 -4.87 1.50 -14.10
CA ASP A 109 -6.30 1.49 -13.77
C ASP A 109 -6.68 0.39 -12.75
N ASP A 110 -7.78 0.60 -12.02
CA ASP A 110 -8.32 -0.38 -11.06
C ASP A 110 -8.78 -1.68 -11.73
N ALA A 111 -9.18 -1.61 -13.00
CA ALA A 111 -9.57 -2.75 -13.83
C ALA A 111 -8.43 -3.78 -14.03
N GLN A 112 -7.17 -3.41 -13.78
CA GLN A 112 -6.03 -4.33 -13.84
C GLN A 112 -5.95 -5.25 -12.62
N ILE A 113 -6.66 -4.94 -11.54
CA ILE A 113 -6.61 -5.70 -10.30
C ILE A 113 -7.44 -6.97 -10.47
N LYS A 114 -6.75 -8.09 -10.65
CA LYS A 114 -7.39 -9.41 -10.79
C LYS A 114 -7.84 -9.97 -9.44
N ALA A 115 -7.03 -9.72 -8.42
CA ALA A 115 -7.33 -10.11 -7.05
C ALA A 115 -6.81 -9.05 -6.06
N LEU A 116 -7.62 -8.77 -5.06
CA LEU A 116 -7.29 -7.91 -3.94
C LEU A 116 -7.45 -8.75 -2.67
N TYR A 117 -6.33 -9.01 -2.01
CA TYR A 117 -6.33 -9.69 -0.73
C TYR A 117 -5.94 -8.69 0.36
N THR A 118 -6.70 -8.66 1.44
CA THR A 118 -6.41 -7.76 2.55
C THR A 118 -6.54 -8.56 3.84
N TYR A 119 -5.49 -8.51 4.65
CA TYR A 119 -5.32 -9.34 5.83
C TYR A 119 -4.96 -8.47 7.03
N TRP A 120 -5.38 -8.93 8.20
CA TRP A 120 -4.95 -8.38 9.47
C TRP A 120 -4.07 -9.37 10.20
N LEU A 121 -2.92 -8.90 10.62
CA LEU A 121 -2.04 -9.59 11.54
C LEU A 121 -1.97 -8.78 12.83
N SER A 122 -1.99 -9.50 13.96
CA SER A 122 -1.82 -8.87 15.25
C SER A 122 -0.37 -8.45 15.42
N ARG A 123 -0.16 -7.19 15.81
CA ARG A 123 1.15 -6.74 16.29
C ARG A 123 1.15 -6.81 17.82
N ASN A 124 2.02 -7.65 18.38
CA ASN A 124 2.12 -7.88 19.83
C ASN A 124 2.88 -6.78 20.59
N GLU A 125 3.43 -5.78 19.90
CA GLU A 125 4.13 -4.66 20.53
C GLU A 125 3.14 -3.52 20.82
N LEU A 126 2.91 -3.25 22.10
CA LEU A 126 2.23 -2.04 22.57
C LEU A 126 3.04 -0.82 22.12
N ILE A 127 2.48 -0.02 21.22
CA ILE A 127 2.96 1.35 21.03
C ILE A 127 2.22 2.16 22.09
N GLU A 128 2.94 2.70 23.08
CA GLU A 128 2.35 3.58 24.08
C GLU A 128 1.70 4.78 23.37
N ASP A 129 0.38 4.92 23.52
CA ASP A 129 -0.33 6.14 23.19
C ASP A 129 0.17 7.27 24.11
N ASN A 130 0.80 8.30 23.53
CA ASN A 130 1.03 9.59 24.21
C ASN A 130 -0.07 10.59 23.81
#